data_AF-A0A3P7K0B4-F1
#
_entry.id   AF-A0A3P7K0B4-F1
#
_cell.length_a   1.000
_cell.length_b   1.000
_cell.length_c   1.000
_cell.angle_alpha   90.00
_cell.angle_beta   90.00
_cell.angle_gamma   90.00
#
_symmetry.space_group_name_H-M   'P 1'
#
loop_
_entity.id
_entity.type
_entity.pdbx_description
1 polymer ?
#
loop_
_entity_poly.entity_id
_entity_poly.type
_entity_poly.pdbx_seq_one_letter_code
_entity_poly.pdbx_strand_id
1 'polypeptide(L)'
;MFYQEKDNDNIGILQFIPQAELEMIEILPGKRLEKGKKATLKLVYSGLISKSLGGFYQTNYVEKDGTKKVAAVTQMAPIDARSMVPCFDEPEFKATWNVTVIHPKGTKAISNGIEENE
;
A
#
# COMPACT_ATOMS: atom_id res chain seq x y z
N MET A 1 2.07 7.76 11.59
CA MET A 1 3.32 7.81 12.37
C MET A 1 4.43 8.38 11.49
N PHE A 2 4.97 9.56 11.83
CA PHE A 2 5.84 10.38 10.98
C PHE A 2 7.29 9.88 10.98
N TYR A 3 7.99 10.00 9.85
CA TYR A 3 9.45 10.00 9.77
C TYR A 3 9.82 11.13 8.81
N GLN A 4 10.88 11.85 9.13
CA GLN A 4 11.25 13.13 8.55
C GLN A 4 12.56 12.96 7.78
N GLU A 5 12.58 13.34 6.51
CA GLU A 5 13.84 13.76 5.89
C GLU A 5 13.95 15.27 6.02
N LYS A 6 15.17 15.69 6.35
CA LYS A 6 15.61 17.06 6.58
C LYS A 6 15.14 17.94 5.42
N ASP A 7 14.60 19.10 5.77
CA ASP A 7 14.02 20.12 4.88
C ASP A 7 12.60 19.84 4.37
N ASN A 8 11.58 20.27 5.14
CA ASN A 8 10.47 21.08 4.62
C ASN A 8 9.41 21.35 5.70
N ASP A 9 8.77 22.51 5.55
CA ASP A 9 7.60 22.96 6.31
C ASP A 9 6.57 21.82 6.50
N ASN A 10 6.27 21.46 7.75
CA ASN A 10 5.19 20.51 8.02
C ASN A 10 3.86 21.16 7.64
N ILE A 11 3.24 20.68 6.54
CA ILE A 11 1.95 21.17 6.05
C ILE A 11 0.81 20.74 6.99
N GLY A 12 0.94 19.59 7.64
CA GLY A 12 -0.12 18.96 8.44
C GLY A 12 -1.31 18.49 7.58
N ILE A 13 -2.14 17.63 8.17
CA ILE A 13 -3.43 17.22 7.60
C ILE A 13 -4.50 17.70 8.59
N LEU A 14 -5.47 18.48 8.12
CA LEU A 14 -6.60 18.95 8.92
C LEU A 14 -7.67 17.87 9.01
N GLN A 15 -7.95 17.20 7.89
CA GLN A 15 -9.07 16.28 7.81
C GLN A 15 -8.86 15.23 6.73
N PHE A 16 -9.40 14.05 7.01
CA PHE A 16 -9.67 12.99 6.06
C PHE A 16 -11.19 12.93 5.82
N ILE A 17 -11.60 12.96 4.56
CA ILE A 17 -13.01 12.92 4.15
C ILE A 17 -13.20 11.67 3.27
N PRO A 18 -13.73 10.57 3.81
CA PRO A 18 -13.99 9.37 3.03
C PRO A 18 -15.10 9.60 2.00
N GLN A 19 -14.89 9.15 0.78
CA GLN A 19 -15.84 9.18 -0.33
C GLN A 19 -16.15 7.72 -0.73
N ALA A 20 -16.98 7.05 0.08
CA ALA A 20 -17.15 5.59 0.02
C ALA A 20 -17.64 5.09 -1.35
N GLU A 21 -18.59 5.79 -1.98
CA GLU A 21 -19.13 5.43 -3.30
C GLU A 21 -18.07 5.50 -4.42
N LEU A 22 -17.05 6.34 -4.22
CA LEU A 22 -15.96 6.54 -5.17
C LEU A 22 -14.72 5.72 -4.80
N GLU A 23 -14.74 5.03 -3.65
CA GLU A 23 -13.58 4.36 -3.07
C GLU A 23 -12.36 5.28 -2.93
N MET A 24 -12.63 6.54 -2.59
CA MET A 24 -11.62 7.59 -2.47
C MET A 24 -11.56 8.17 -1.06
N ILE A 25 -10.45 8.85 -0.77
CA ILE A 25 -10.29 9.66 0.41
C ILE A 25 -9.79 11.05 -0.02
N GLU A 26 -10.53 12.08 0.39
CA GLU A 26 -10.07 13.45 0.25
C GLU A 26 -9.27 13.85 1.50
N ILE A 27 -8.15 14.54 1.27
CA ILE A 27 -7.23 14.95 2.33
C ILE A 27 -7.13 16.47 2.29
N LEU A 28 -7.57 17.13 3.35
CA LEU A 28 -7.45 18.58 3.51
C LEU A 28 -6.11 18.92 4.17
N PRO A 29 -5.17 19.57 3.46
CA PRO A 29 -3.89 19.95 4.03
C PRO A 29 -4.03 21.17 4.95
N GLY A 30 -3.16 21.28 5.97
CA GLY A 30 -3.14 22.43 6.89
C GLY A 30 -2.64 23.74 6.27
N LYS A 31 -1.92 23.63 5.16
CA LYS A 31 -1.48 24.76 4.33
C LYS A 31 -1.75 24.45 2.87
N ARG A 32 -1.98 25.49 2.07
CA ARG A 32 -2.11 25.35 0.62
C ARG A 32 -0.83 24.75 0.03
N LEU A 33 -0.97 23.70 -0.78
CA LEU A 33 0.14 23.16 -1.55
C LEU A 33 0.51 24.13 -2.67
N GLU A 34 1.79 24.44 -2.80
CA GLU A 34 2.28 25.31 -3.86
C GLU A 34 2.51 24.54 -5.17
N LYS A 35 2.05 25.12 -6.28
CA LYS A 35 2.22 24.52 -7.61
C LYS A 35 3.71 24.35 -7.93
N GLY A 36 4.08 23.17 -8.42
CA GLY A 36 5.45 22.86 -8.84
C GLY A 36 6.39 22.46 -7.70
N LYS A 37 5.96 22.55 -6.43
CA LYS A 37 6.71 22.02 -5.30
C LYS A 37 6.34 20.55 -5.05
N LYS A 38 7.32 19.75 -4.67
CA LYS A 38 7.11 18.37 -4.23
C LYS A 38 6.54 18.37 -2.81
N ALA A 39 5.61 17.46 -2.55
CA ALA A 39 5.09 17.17 -1.22
C ALA A 39 5.11 15.67 -0.99
N THR A 40 5.34 15.27 0.26
CA THR A 40 5.38 13.85 0.66
C THR A 40 4.20 13.57 1.57
N LEU A 41 3.31 12.67 1.15
CA LEU A 41 2.22 12.18 1.97
C LEU A 41 2.65 10.88 2.65
N LYS A 42 2.61 10.85 3.98
CA LYS A 42 2.87 9.64 4.77
C LYS A 42 1.60 9.20 5.48
N LEU A 43 1.10 8.03 5.10
CA LEU A 43 -0.07 7.40 5.70
C LEU A 43 0.36 6.17 6.49
N VAL A 44 -0.29 5.94 7.63
CA VAL A 44 -0.22 4.66 8.34
C VAL A 44 -1.64 4.12 8.36
N TYR A 45 -1.80 2.91 7.83
CA TYR A 45 -3.09 2.27 7.64
C TYR A 45 -2.99 0.78 8.01
N SER A 46 -4.13 0.17 8.22
CA SER A 46 -4.29 -1.26 8.46
C SER A 46 -5.56 -1.74 7.78
N GLY A 47 -5.56 -2.99 7.30
CA GLY A 47 -6.71 -3.62 6.68
C GLY A 47 -6.70 -5.11 6.95
N LEU A 48 -7.83 -5.77 6.68
CA LEU A 48 -7.92 -7.23 6.72
C LEU A 48 -7.36 -7.82 5.42
N ILE A 49 -6.63 -8.92 5.53
CA ILE A 49 -6.27 -9.72 4.36
C ILE A 49 -7.54 -10.41 3.83
N SER A 50 -7.90 -10.09 2.58
CA SER A 50 -9.13 -10.54 1.96
C SER A 50 -9.17 -12.07 1.80
N LYS A 51 -10.39 -12.62 1.65
CA LYS A 51 -10.62 -14.00 1.19
C LYS A 51 -11.08 -14.05 -0.28
N SER A 52 -11.35 -12.90 -0.88
CA SER A 52 -11.72 -12.76 -2.29
C SER A 52 -10.46 -12.70 -3.16
N LEU A 53 -10.54 -13.14 -4.41
CA LEU A 53 -9.38 -13.27 -5.31
C LEU A 53 -8.94 -11.93 -5.95
N GLY A 54 -8.99 -10.84 -5.19
CA GLY A 54 -8.65 -9.48 -5.63
C GLY A 54 -8.00 -8.69 -4.50
N GLY A 55 -7.13 -7.75 -4.85
CA GLY A 55 -6.35 -6.98 -3.90
C GLY A 55 -5.28 -7.81 -3.21
N PHE A 56 -5.11 -7.59 -1.91
CA PHE A 56 -4.27 -8.43 -1.05
C PHE A 56 -5.12 -9.48 -0.32
N TYR A 57 -4.92 -10.76 -0.68
CA TYR A 57 -5.78 -11.85 -0.25
C TYR A 57 -5.01 -13.09 0.18
N GLN A 58 -5.68 -13.94 0.96
CA GLN A 58 -5.15 -15.22 1.42
C GLN A 58 -5.59 -16.37 0.51
N THR A 59 -4.69 -17.31 0.25
CA THR A 59 -4.94 -18.54 -0.50
C THR A 59 -4.32 -19.75 0.20
N ASN A 60 -4.79 -20.96 -0.12
CA ASN A 60 -4.27 -22.20 0.42
C ASN A 60 -3.57 -23.01 -0.67
N TYR A 61 -2.47 -23.68 -0.30
CA TYR A 61 -1.78 -24.64 -1.16
C TYR A 61 -1.36 -25.87 -0.37
N VAL A 62 -1.03 -26.94 -1.07
CA VAL A 62 -0.60 -28.21 -0.47
C VAL A 62 0.84 -28.46 -0.88
N GLU A 63 1.70 -28.73 0.11
CA GLU A 63 3.08 -29.12 -0.14
C GLU A 63 3.21 -30.59 -0.57
N LYS A 64 4.41 -30.98 -1.02
CA LYS A 64 4.67 -32.34 -1.53
C LYS A 64 4.41 -33.43 -0.48
N ASP A 65 4.53 -33.10 0.80
CA ASP A 65 4.28 -33.99 1.94
C ASP A 65 2.80 -34.07 2.35
N GLY A 66 1.91 -33.34 1.66
CA GLY A 66 0.49 -33.26 1.97
C GLY A 66 0.11 -32.16 2.98
N THR A 67 1.09 -31.41 3.50
CA THR A 67 0.84 -30.32 4.45
C THR A 67 0.10 -29.17 3.77
N LYS A 68 -1.03 -28.74 4.36
CA LYS A 68 -1.76 -27.55 3.91
C LYS A 68 -1.09 -26.29 4.47
N LYS A 69 -0.79 -25.33 3.59
CA LYS A 69 -0.21 -24.03 3.95
C LYS A 69 -1.07 -22.89 3.42
N VAL A 70 -0.94 -21.74 4.09
CA VAL A 70 -1.56 -20.48 3.70
C VAL A 70 -0.49 -19.58 3.06
N ALA A 71 -0.86 -18.88 2.01
CA ALA A 71 -0.07 -17.80 1.41
C ALA A 71 -0.90 -16.51 1.36
N ALA A 72 -0.23 -15.37 1.42
CA ALA A 72 -0.82 -14.08 1.09
C ALA A 72 -0.29 -13.64 -0.28
N VAL A 73 -1.20 -13.24 -1.16
CA VAL A 73 -0.92 -12.97 -2.58
C VAL A 73 -1.66 -11.71 -3.01
N THR A 74 -1.18 -11.07 -4.07
CA THR A 74 -1.75 -9.85 -4.61
C THR A 74 -2.29 -10.04 -6.03
N GLN A 75 -3.50 -9.56 -6.29
CA GLN A 75 -4.04 -9.39 -7.63
C GLN A 75 -4.65 -7.99 -7.73
N MET A 76 -3.94 -7.05 -8.36
CA MET A 76 -4.31 -5.64 -8.31
C MET A 76 -5.16 -5.17 -9.50
N ALA A 77 -5.15 -5.90 -10.61
CA ALA A 77 -5.87 -5.47 -11.81
C ALA A 77 -7.36 -5.83 -11.71
N PRO A 78 -8.27 -4.93 -12.16
CA PRO A 78 -7.96 -3.63 -12.77
C PRO A 78 -7.86 -2.45 -11.78
N ILE A 79 -8.48 -2.54 -10.60
CA ILE A 79 -8.69 -1.40 -9.67
C ILE A 79 -8.52 -1.79 -8.19
N ASP A 80 -7.86 -2.91 -7.92
CA ASP A 80 -7.80 -3.47 -6.56
C ASP A 80 -6.54 -3.06 -5.79
N ALA A 81 -5.61 -2.29 -6.39
CA ALA A 81 -4.42 -1.82 -5.68
C ALA A 81 -4.81 -0.96 -4.46
N ARG A 82 -5.86 -0.12 -4.62
CA ARG A 82 -6.44 0.72 -3.55
C ARG A 82 -6.91 -0.05 -2.32
N SER A 83 -7.22 -1.34 -2.46
CA SER A 83 -7.62 -2.20 -1.34
C SER A 83 -6.44 -2.62 -0.46
N MET A 84 -5.22 -2.62 -1.00
CA MET A 84 -4.00 -2.93 -0.27
C MET A 84 -3.29 -1.67 0.22
N VAL A 85 -3.20 -0.63 -0.60
CA VAL A 85 -2.45 0.59 -0.29
C VAL A 85 -3.21 1.82 -0.79
N PRO A 86 -3.35 2.89 0.03
CA PRO A 86 -3.88 4.15 -0.47
C PRO A 86 -2.95 4.74 -1.53
N CYS A 87 -3.40 4.75 -2.79
CA CYS A 87 -2.63 5.22 -3.93
C CYS A 87 -3.51 5.87 -5.00
N PHE A 88 -2.88 6.54 -5.96
CA PHE A 88 -3.54 6.98 -7.19
C PHE A 88 -3.68 5.76 -8.12
N ASP A 89 -4.78 5.03 -7.95
CA ASP A 89 -5.02 3.73 -8.58
C ASP A 89 -5.66 3.86 -9.98
N GLU A 90 -4.98 4.60 -10.86
CA GLU A 90 -5.27 4.65 -12.29
C GLU A 90 -3.96 4.40 -13.08
N PRO A 91 -3.98 3.68 -14.22
CA PRO A 91 -2.78 3.27 -14.95
C PRO A 91 -1.88 4.42 -15.41
N GLU A 92 -2.44 5.61 -15.61
CA GLU A 92 -1.72 6.81 -16.03
C GLU A 92 -0.78 7.35 -14.93
N PHE A 93 -1.06 7.08 -13.65
CA PHE A 93 -0.29 7.56 -12.50
C PHE A 93 0.89 6.63 -12.16
N LYS A 94 1.79 6.41 -13.12
CA LYS A 94 2.99 5.59 -12.91
C LYS A 94 3.91 6.19 -11.86
N ALA A 95 4.42 5.33 -10.97
CA ALA A 95 5.39 5.69 -9.93
C ALA A 95 6.39 4.56 -9.70
N THR A 96 7.52 4.89 -9.06
CA THR A 96 8.46 3.90 -8.53
C THR A 96 7.99 3.44 -7.15
N TRP A 97 8.02 2.13 -6.92
CA TRP A 97 7.58 1.52 -5.66
C TRP A 97 8.76 0.87 -4.95
N ASN A 98 9.10 1.41 -3.78
CA ASN A 98 10.04 0.78 -2.85
C ASN A 98 9.22 0.02 -1.81
N VAL A 99 9.30 -1.31 -1.82
CA VAL A 99 8.43 -2.18 -1.03
C VAL A 99 9.25 -2.90 0.04
N THR A 100 8.77 -2.85 1.28
CA THR A 100 9.29 -3.65 2.39
C THR A 100 8.18 -4.58 2.88
N VAL A 101 8.47 -5.87 2.99
CA VAL A 101 7.51 -6.87 3.47
C VAL A 101 8.00 -7.46 4.77
N ILE A 102 7.25 -7.23 5.85
CA ILE A 102 7.49 -7.90 7.13
C ILE A 102 6.62 -9.15 7.16
N HIS A 103 7.24 -10.32 7.25
CA HIS A 103 6.55 -11.61 7.18
C HIS A 103 7.02 -12.57 8.29
N PRO A 104 6.24 -13.63 8.60
CA PRO A 104 6.62 -14.61 9.60
C PRO A 104 7.97 -15.29 9.29
N LYS A 105 8.70 -15.69 10.34
CA LYS A 105 9.93 -16.47 10.18
C LYS A 105 9.64 -17.79 9.47
N GLY A 106 10.53 -18.20 8.57
CA GLY A 106 10.38 -19.44 7.80
C GLY A 106 9.46 -19.34 6.58
N THR A 107 8.90 -18.17 6.29
CA THR A 107 8.27 -17.88 5.00
C THR A 107 9.21 -17.07 4.11
N LYS A 108 8.83 -16.89 2.85
CA LYS A 108 9.55 -16.04 1.89
C LYS A 108 8.62 -14.95 1.37
N ALA A 109 9.13 -13.72 1.26
CA ALA A 109 8.46 -12.65 0.53
C ALA A 109 9.06 -12.50 -0.87
N ILE A 110 8.22 -12.15 -1.83
CA ILE A 110 8.64 -11.85 -3.22
C ILE A 110 7.86 -10.63 -3.70
N SER A 111 8.51 -9.80 -4.52
CA SER A 111 7.93 -8.62 -5.16
C SER A 111 8.58 -8.39 -6.53
N ASN A 112 8.23 -7.29 -7.20
CA ASN A 112 8.69 -6.98 -8.55
C ASN A 112 10.17 -6.57 -8.62
N GLY A 113 10.66 -5.86 -7.59
CA GLY A 113 12.04 -5.34 -7.54
C GLY A 113 13.06 -6.38 -7.07
N ILE A 114 14.34 -6.05 -7.23
CA ILE A 114 15.44 -6.82 -6.63
C ILE A 114 15.42 -6.57 -5.12
N GLU A 115 15.59 -7.64 -4.34
CA GLU A 115 15.72 -7.56 -2.89
C GLU A 115 17.06 -6.93 -2.52
N GLU A 116 17.04 -5.81 -1.79
CA GLU A 116 18.24 -5.02 -1.50
C GLU A 116 18.85 -5.32 -0.12
N ASN A 117 18.13 -5.97 0.81
CA ASN A 117 18.60 -6.26 2.17
C ASN A 117 17.91 -7.52 2.75
N GLU A 118 18.68 -8.49 3.27
CA GLU A 118 18.22 -9.61 4.13
C GLU A 118 18.49 -9.31 5.62
#